data_AF-A0A383D732-F1
#
_entry.id   AF-A0A383D732-F1
#
_cell.length_a   1.000
_cell.length_b   1.000
_cell.length_c   1.000
_cell.angle_alpha   90.00
_cell.angle_beta   90.00
_cell.angle_gamma   90.00
#
_symmetry.space_group_name_H-M   'P 1'
#
loop_
_entity.id
_entity.type
_entity.pdbx_description
1 polymer ?
#
loop_
_entity_poly.entity_id
_entity_poly.type
_entity_poly.pdbx_seq_one_letter_code
_entity_poly.pdbx_strand_id
1 'polypeptide(L)'
;MIVSSFLSAQMSSSSSSKFQSLILPGLGELEMGHEKRARSFFIREAALWLVCIGGTKAANWHESDYRAFAEIHANVDMNDKDYLFSVNLGHYDSFSEYNAINTRKRLTGDLYKEGGNQWQWD
;
A
#
# COMPACT_ATOMS: atom_id res chain seq x y z
N MET A 1 -17.73 -22.44 6.14
CA MET A 1 -17.23 -23.65 5.44
C MET A 1 -18.33 -24.62 4.98
N ILE A 2 -19.60 -24.49 5.40
CA ILE A 2 -20.66 -25.45 5.01
C ILE A 2 -21.42 -25.03 3.73
N VAL A 3 -21.52 -23.72 3.45
CA VAL A 3 -22.30 -23.21 2.31
C VAL A 3 -21.60 -23.44 0.96
N SER A 4 -20.26 -23.41 0.93
CA SER A 4 -19.47 -23.62 -0.29
C SER A 4 -19.65 -25.03 -0.87
N SER A 5 -19.87 -26.03 -0.01
CA SER A 5 -19.96 -27.44 -0.40
C SER A 5 -21.24 -27.77 -1.17
N PHE A 6 -22.35 -27.07 -0.88
CA PHE A 6 -23.64 -27.32 -1.54
C PHE A 6 -23.72 -26.72 -2.94
N LEU A 7 -23.00 -25.62 -3.21
CA LEU A 7 -22.94 -25.03 -4.56
C LEU A 7 -22.15 -25.92 -5.53
N SER A 8 -21.04 -26.51 -5.07
CA SER A 8 -20.20 -27.37 -5.92
C SER A 8 -20.90 -28.67 -6.32
N ALA A 9 -21.79 -29.20 -5.47
CA ALA A 9 -22.51 -30.45 -5.73
C ALA A 9 -23.52 -30.37 -6.88
N GLN A 10 -23.99 -29.15 -7.23
CA GLN A 10 -24.99 -28.93 -8.30
C GLN A 10 -24.36 -28.51 -9.64
N MET A 11 -23.04 -28.30 -9.68
CA MET A 11 -22.33 -27.78 -10.84
C MET A 11 -21.55 -28.91 -11.54
N SER A 12 -21.50 -28.95 -12.88
CA SER A 12 -20.65 -29.95 -13.57
C SER A 12 -19.21 -29.87 -13.06
N SER A 13 -18.50 -30.99 -13.01
CA SER A 13 -17.10 -31.04 -12.53
C SER A 13 -16.23 -29.97 -13.19
N SER A 14 -16.39 -29.78 -14.50
CA SER A 14 -15.66 -28.76 -15.28
C SER A 14 -15.94 -27.31 -14.86
N SER A 15 -17.16 -27.02 -14.43
CA SER A 15 -17.54 -25.68 -13.95
C SER A 15 -17.08 -25.44 -12.51
N SER A 16 -17.14 -26.46 -11.64
CA SER A 16 -16.61 -26.39 -10.26
C SER A 16 -15.11 -26.07 -10.28
N SER A 17 -14.32 -26.77 -11.09
CA SER A 17 -12.88 -26.56 -11.18
C SER A 17 -12.53 -25.16 -11.69
N LYS A 18 -13.28 -24.61 -12.66
CA LYS A 18 -13.07 -23.22 -13.12
C LYS A 18 -13.32 -22.19 -12.02
N PHE A 19 -14.34 -22.40 -11.18
CA PHE A 19 -14.61 -21.51 -10.04
C PHE A 19 -13.50 -21.59 -8.98
N GLN A 20 -12.95 -22.78 -8.73
CA GLN A 20 -11.85 -22.94 -7.78
C GLN A 20 -10.59 -22.17 -8.22
N SER A 21 -10.22 -22.24 -9.50
CA SER A 21 -9.09 -21.45 -10.04
C SER A 21 -9.34 -19.94 -10.04
N LEU A 22 -10.60 -19.50 -9.96
CA LEU A 22 -10.96 -18.08 -9.86
C LEU A 22 -10.69 -17.51 -8.46
N ILE A 23 -10.78 -18.36 -7.42
CA ILE A 23 -10.48 -17.99 -6.03
C ILE A 23 -8.98 -18.07 -5.78
N LEU A 24 -8.35 -19.17 -6.21
CA LEU A 24 -6.92 -19.37 -6.09
C LEU A 24 -6.41 -20.10 -7.34
N PRO A 25 -5.65 -19.42 -8.22
CA PRO A 25 -5.08 -20.04 -9.40
C PRO A 25 -4.35 -21.33 -9.06
N GLY A 26 -4.64 -22.41 -9.80
CA GLY A 26 -4.06 -23.73 -9.58
C GLY A 26 -4.95 -24.74 -8.85
N LEU A 27 -6.00 -24.31 -8.12
CA LEU A 27 -6.91 -25.25 -7.43
C LEU A 27 -7.72 -26.11 -8.40
N GLY A 28 -8.32 -25.52 -9.43
CA GLY A 28 -9.08 -26.27 -10.43
C GLY A 28 -8.20 -27.18 -11.28
N GLU A 29 -6.98 -26.73 -11.60
CA GLU A 29 -5.98 -27.54 -12.28
C GLU A 29 -5.58 -28.77 -11.43
N LEU A 30 -5.49 -28.62 -10.12
CA LEU A 30 -5.23 -29.72 -9.21
C LEU A 30 -6.40 -30.70 -9.17
N GLU A 31 -7.63 -30.20 -9.09
CA GLU A 31 -8.87 -31.00 -9.10
C GLU A 31 -9.02 -31.81 -10.40
N MET A 32 -8.57 -31.26 -11.53
CA MET A 32 -8.53 -31.95 -12.82
C MET A 32 -7.31 -32.89 -13.01
N GLY A 33 -6.46 -33.06 -12.00
CA GLY A 33 -5.27 -33.92 -12.06
C GLY A 33 -4.07 -33.33 -12.82
N HIS A 34 -4.09 -32.03 -13.15
CA HIS A 34 -3.01 -31.33 -13.83
C HIS A 34 -1.98 -30.77 -12.86
N GLU A 35 -1.33 -31.64 -12.07
CA GLU A 35 -0.45 -31.27 -10.95
C GLU A 35 0.71 -30.33 -11.35
N LYS A 36 1.36 -30.56 -12.50
CA LYS A 36 2.46 -29.71 -12.97
C LYS A 36 1.99 -28.26 -13.20
N ARG A 37 0.79 -28.10 -13.74
CA ARG A 37 0.20 -26.79 -14.02
C ARG A 37 -0.27 -26.12 -12.72
N ALA A 38 -0.92 -26.87 -11.84
CA ALA A 38 -1.32 -26.41 -10.50
C ALA A 38 -0.11 -25.89 -9.70
N ARG A 39 0.99 -26.65 -9.66
CA ARG A 39 2.23 -26.25 -8.97
C ARG A 39 2.80 -24.94 -9.50
N SER A 40 2.78 -24.73 -10.82
CA SER A 40 3.28 -23.49 -11.42
C SER A 40 2.45 -22.29 -10.98
N PHE A 41 1.12 -22.42 -10.92
CA PHE A 41 0.25 -21.36 -10.40
C PHE A 41 0.52 -21.08 -8.92
N PHE A 42 0.59 -22.11 -8.07
CA PHE A 42 0.85 -21.90 -6.65
C PHE A 42 2.19 -21.21 -6.36
N ILE A 43 3.24 -21.50 -7.12
CA ILE A 43 4.53 -20.79 -6.98
C ILE A 43 4.36 -19.30 -7.31
N ARG A 44 3.62 -18.96 -8.37
CA ARG A 44 3.36 -17.58 -8.77
C ARG A 44 2.52 -16.86 -7.71
N GLU A 45 1.47 -17.50 -7.20
CA GLU A 45 0.65 -16.97 -6.12
C GLU A 45 1.48 -16.71 -4.87
N ALA A 46 2.33 -17.66 -4.46
CA ALA A 46 3.22 -17.47 -3.31
C ALA A 46 4.19 -16.28 -3.52
N ALA A 47 4.72 -16.12 -4.74
CA ALA A 47 5.57 -14.98 -5.07
C ALA A 47 4.80 -13.65 -5.01
N LEU A 48 3.57 -13.60 -5.53
CA LEU A 48 2.71 -12.42 -5.47
C LEU A 48 2.39 -12.04 -4.02
N TRP A 49 1.98 -13.00 -3.19
CA TRP A 49 1.74 -12.76 -1.76
C TRP A 49 2.99 -12.26 -1.03
N LEU A 50 4.15 -12.85 -1.32
CA LEU A 50 5.42 -12.39 -0.76
C LEU A 50 5.71 -10.94 -1.14
N VAL A 51 5.56 -10.58 -2.42
CA VAL A 51 5.76 -9.20 -2.89
C VAL A 51 4.76 -8.24 -2.27
N CYS A 52 3.48 -8.60 -2.19
CA CYS A 52 2.46 -7.74 -1.57
C CYS A 52 2.72 -7.50 -0.08
N ILE A 53 2.94 -8.56 0.69
CA ILE A 53 3.20 -8.47 2.14
C ILE A 53 4.53 -7.77 2.41
N GLY A 54 5.58 -8.17 1.68
CA GLY A 54 6.91 -7.59 1.80
C GLY A 54 6.94 -6.11 1.42
N GLY A 55 6.30 -5.75 0.31
CA GLY A 55 6.16 -4.37 -0.14
C GLY A 55 5.40 -3.50 0.86
N THR A 56 4.34 -4.01 1.47
CA THR A 56 3.57 -3.28 2.49
C THR A 56 4.41 -3.05 3.75
N LYS A 57 5.15 -4.06 4.22
CA LYS A 57 6.06 -3.92 5.36
C LYS A 57 7.20 -2.93 5.08
N ALA A 58 7.80 -3.02 3.89
CA ALA A 58 8.87 -2.13 3.47
C ALA A 58 8.39 -0.67 3.37
N ALA A 59 7.20 -0.44 2.80
CA ALA A 59 6.58 0.89 2.75
C ALA A 59 6.36 1.46 4.15
N ASN A 60 5.81 0.68 5.08
CA ASN A 60 5.58 1.12 6.46
C ASN A 60 6.88 1.43 7.21
N TRP A 61 7.93 0.64 7.00
CA TRP A 61 9.25 0.93 7.59
C TRP A 61 9.85 2.20 7.02
N HIS A 62 9.84 2.36 5.70
CA HIS A 62 10.33 3.58 5.06
C HIS A 62 9.55 4.80 5.54
N GLU A 63 8.23 4.66 5.74
CA GLU A 63 7.39 5.71 6.30
C GLU A 63 7.78 6.07 7.73
N SER A 64 7.95 5.08 8.60
CA SER A 64 8.42 5.31 9.96
C SER A 64 9.78 6.01 9.99
N ASP A 65 10.71 5.59 9.14
CA ASP A 65 12.07 6.11 9.09
C ASP A 65 12.11 7.57 8.65
N TYR A 66 11.44 7.93 7.56
CA TYR A 66 11.46 9.33 7.11
C TYR A 66 10.71 10.24 8.09
N ARG A 67 9.65 9.76 8.76
CA ARG A 67 8.92 10.54 9.76
C ARG A 67 9.81 10.82 10.97
N ALA A 68 10.45 9.79 11.52
CA ALA A 68 11.39 9.95 12.64
C ALA A 68 12.58 10.85 12.28
N PHE A 69 13.12 10.69 11.07
CA PHE A 69 14.20 11.56 10.58
C PHE A 69 13.76 13.03 10.54
N ALA A 70 12.57 13.30 10.00
CA ALA A 70 12.05 14.66 9.93
C ALA A 70 11.71 15.25 11.31
N GLU A 71 11.23 14.45 12.26
CA GLU A 71 11.01 14.91 13.63
C GLU A 71 12.30 15.40 14.29
N ILE A 72 13.42 14.72 14.02
CA ILE A 72 14.74 15.05 14.58
C ILE A 72 15.36 16.26 13.88
N HIS A 73 15.34 16.28 12.55
CA HIS A 73 16.12 17.22 11.74
C HIS A 73 15.31 18.43 11.26
N ALA A 74 14.00 18.31 11.14
CA ALA A 74 13.12 19.41 10.73
C ALA A 74 12.34 20.03 11.90
N ASN A 75 12.55 19.55 13.14
CA ASN A 75 11.90 20.03 14.36
C ASN A 75 10.38 20.17 14.23
N VAL A 76 9.72 19.15 13.66
CA VAL A 76 8.28 19.12 13.41
C VAL A 76 7.67 17.86 13.99
N ASP A 77 6.50 17.96 14.59
CA ASP A 77 5.74 16.78 15.02
C ASP A 77 5.06 16.15 13.81
N MET A 78 5.48 14.92 13.46
CA MET A 78 4.91 14.18 12.34
C MET A 78 3.67 13.40 12.75
N ASN A 79 3.27 13.40 14.02
CA ASN A 79 1.99 12.83 14.43
C ASN A 79 0.83 13.61 13.78
N ASP A 80 -0.17 12.86 13.33
CA ASP A 80 -1.35 13.38 12.61
C ASP A 80 -1.07 14.14 11.30
N LYS A 81 0.18 14.12 10.79
CA LYS A 81 0.51 14.65 9.46
C LYS A 81 0.17 13.63 8.38
N ASP A 82 -0.44 14.10 7.31
CA ASP A 82 -0.75 13.27 6.15
C ASP A 82 0.46 13.12 5.22
N TYR A 83 0.32 12.25 4.22
CA TYR A 83 1.36 12.04 3.22
C TYR A 83 1.70 13.31 2.44
N LEU A 84 0.72 14.17 2.16
CA LEU A 84 0.95 15.41 1.41
C LEU A 84 1.84 16.37 2.19
N PHE A 85 1.66 16.45 3.52
CA PHE A 85 2.57 17.18 4.40
C PHE A 85 4.00 16.64 4.27
N SER A 86 4.19 15.32 4.35
CA SER A 86 5.52 14.70 4.19
C SER A 86 6.15 15.01 2.83
N VAL A 87 5.37 15.04 1.75
CA VAL A 87 5.85 15.43 0.41
C VAL A 87 6.31 16.88 0.39
N ASN A 88 5.52 17.80 0.96
CA ASN A 88 5.89 19.22 1.03
C ASN A 88 7.12 19.43 1.92
N LEU A 89 7.16 18.77 3.07
CA LEU A 89 8.28 18.76 4.00
C LEU A 89 9.59 18.34 3.32
N GLY A 90 9.56 17.31 2.48
CA GLY A 90 10.74 16.86 1.73
C GLY A 90 11.12 17.72 0.51
N HIS A 91 10.23 18.63 0.07
CA HIS A 91 10.47 19.48 -1.10
C HIS A 91 10.97 20.89 -0.78
N TYR A 92 10.78 21.37 0.45
CA TYR A 92 11.10 22.74 0.83
C TYR A 92 11.86 22.76 2.15
N ASP A 93 12.85 23.66 2.25
CA ASP A 93 13.75 23.72 3.41
C ASP A 93 13.02 24.20 4.68
N SER A 94 11.91 24.93 4.49
CA SER A 94 11.11 25.45 5.60
C SER A 94 9.63 25.65 5.27
N PHE A 95 8.82 25.64 6.32
CA PHE A 95 7.40 26.01 6.26
C PHE A 95 7.19 27.42 5.67
N SER A 96 8.08 28.37 6.03
CA SER A 96 8.02 29.75 5.56
C SER A 96 8.25 29.83 4.05
N GLU A 97 9.22 29.07 3.54
CA GLU A 97 9.51 28.98 2.11
C GLU A 97 8.30 28.46 1.32
N TYR A 98 7.72 27.35 1.76
CA TYR A 98 6.53 26.75 1.14
C TYR A 98 5.38 27.77 1.06
N ASN A 99 5.04 28.40 2.19
CA ASN A 99 3.96 29.38 2.25
C ASN A 99 4.26 30.63 1.40
N ALA A 100 5.50 31.11 1.37
CA ALA A 100 5.89 32.24 0.55
C ALA A 100 5.76 31.93 -0.95
N ILE A 101 6.16 30.73 -1.40
CA ILE A 101 6.01 30.29 -2.79
C ILE A 101 4.52 30.19 -3.17
N ASN A 102 3.71 29.55 -2.35
CA ASN A 102 2.29 29.37 -2.64
C ASN A 102 1.52 30.70 -2.61
N THR A 103 1.91 31.63 -1.74
CA THR A 103 1.39 32.99 -1.75
C THR A 103 1.70 33.71 -3.06
N ARG A 104 2.95 33.63 -3.57
CA ARG A 104 3.32 34.19 -4.88
C ARG A 104 2.55 33.56 -6.04
N LYS A 105 2.26 32.26 -5.95
CA LYS A 105 1.45 31.52 -6.93
C LYS A 105 -0.06 31.76 -6.79
N ARG A 106 -0.51 32.54 -5.78
CA ARG A 106 -1.93 32.76 -5.43
C ARG A 106 -2.67 31.48 -5.04
N LEU A 107 -1.97 30.48 -4.52
CA LEU A 107 -2.51 29.22 -3.99
C LEU A 107 -2.81 29.37 -2.50
N THR A 108 -3.68 30.31 -2.15
CA THR A 108 -3.95 30.66 -0.74
C THR A 108 -4.70 29.56 0.03
N GLY A 109 -5.35 28.62 -0.68
CA GLY A 109 -6.02 27.47 -0.07
C GLY A 109 -5.07 26.40 0.44
N ASP A 110 -3.83 26.37 -0.08
CA ASP A 110 -2.85 25.32 0.22
C ASP A 110 -1.82 25.75 1.28
N LEU A 111 -2.01 26.93 1.88
CA LEU A 111 -1.12 27.46 2.91
C LEU A 111 -1.30 26.68 4.22
N TYR A 112 -0.19 26.22 4.77
CA TYR A 112 -0.21 25.68 6.11
C TYR A 112 -0.32 26.81 7.14
N LYS A 113 -1.07 26.55 8.21
CA LYS A 113 -1.20 27.48 9.34
C LYS A 113 -0.14 27.21 10.38
N GLU A 114 0.25 28.25 11.11
CA GLU A 114 1.01 28.15 12.35
C GLU A 114 0.28 27.24 13.37
N GLY A 115 1.03 26.62 14.27
CA GLY A 115 0.47 25.77 15.33
C GLY A 115 0.75 24.27 15.13
N GLY A 116 2.02 23.93 14.87
CA GLY A 116 2.49 22.55 14.76
C GLY A 116 2.82 22.09 13.34
N ASN A 117 2.94 23.02 12.39
CA ASN A 117 3.35 22.74 11.01
C ASN A 117 4.71 23.38 10.66
N GLN A 118 5.35 24.08 11.59
CA GLN A 118 6.51 24.93 11.32
C GLN A 118 7.81 24.13 11.24
N TRP A 119 7.96 23.32 10.19
CA TRP A 119 9.22 22.63 9.95
C TRP A 119 10.33 23.60 9.52
N GLN A 120 11.56 23.24 9.88
CA GLN A 120 12.79 23.91 9.48
C GLN A 120 13.92 22.88 9.49
N TRP A 121 14.43 22.52 8.32
CA TRP A 121 15.59 21.63 8.21
C TRP A 121 16.88 22.32 8.69
N ASP A 122 17.80 21.49 9.19
CA ASP A 122 19.14 21.86 9.69
C ASP A 122 20.24 21.87 8.61
#